data_AF-A0A1Y3BRD8-F1
#
_entry.id   AF-A0A1Y3BRD8-F1
#
_cell.length_a   1.000
_cell.length_b   1.000
_cell.length_c   1.000
_cell.angle_alpha   90.00
_cell.angle_beta   90.00
_cell.angle_gamma   90.00
#
_symmetry.space_group_name_H-M   'P 1'
#
loop_
_entity.id
_entity.type
_entity.pdbx_description
1 polymer ?
#
loop_
_entity_poly.entity_id
_entity_poly.type
_entity_poly.pdbx_seq_one_letter_code
_entity_poly.pdbx_strand_id
1 'polypeptide(L)'
;MDLHSFRPATELHPEPGDIIEFDRTLFSQWGIYVGDGDVVVIVGNDSIQSVPDVEIAHVERIPLIIAAGDHCCRVNNKLHRAKERNLLPFNNEIVVRKALSKVCFLFLSIP
;
A
#
# COMPACT_ATOMS: atom_id res chain seq x y z
N MET A 1 16.14 -6.63 14.87
CA MET A 1 15.76 -5.81 13.70
C MET A 1 14.26 -5.67 13.83
N ASP A 2 13.82 -4.54 14.35
CA ASP A 2 12.48 -4.40 14.92
C ASP A 2 11.49 -4.10 13.81
N LEU A 3 10.65 -5.09 13.52
CA LEU A 3 9.46 -4.87 12.72
C LEU A 3 8.60 -3.88 13.49
N HIS A 4 8.26 -2.74 12.90
CA HIS A 4 7.41 -1.76 13.57
C HIS A 4 6.12 -2.46 14.05
N SER A 5 5.70 -2.18 15.29
CA SER A 5 4.42 -2.68 15.79
C SER A 5 3.29 -2.14 14.92
N PHE A 6 2.23 -2.93 14.77
CA PHE A 6 0.99 -2.45 14.19
C PHE A 6 0.40 -1.33 15.07
N ARG A 7 -0.05 -0.25 14.44
CA ARG A 7 -0.64 0.93 15.09
C ARG A 7 -1.77 1.52 14.25
N PRO A 8 -2.67 2.34 14.81
CA PRO A 8 -3.63 3.10 14.03
C PRO A 8 -2.94 3.95 12.94
N ALA A 9 -3.58 4.11 11.78
CA ALA A 9 -3.04 4.90 10.68
C ALA A 9 -2.72 6.36 11.06
N THR A 10 -3.46 6.92 12.02
CA THR A 10 -3.25 8.27 12.56
C THR A 10 -1.95 8.42 13.35
N GLU A 11 -1.33 7.31 13.76
CA GLU A 11 -0.07 7.30 14.50
C GLU A 11 1.12 6.87 13.64
N LEU A 12 0.88 6.51 12.38
CA LEU A 12 1.93 6.09 11.46
C LEU A 12 2.55 7.30 10.76
N HIS A 13 3.88 7.33 10.71
CA HIS A 13 4.66 8.38 10.07
C HIS A 13 5.59 7.78 9.00
N PRO A 14 5.04 7.29 7.88
CA PRO A 14 5.83 6.67 6.82
C PRO A 14 6.54 7.71 5.94
N GLU A 15 7.65 7.31 5.33
CA GLU A 15 8.31 8.08 4.28
C GLU A 15 7.82 7.65 2.89
N PRO A 16 7.74 8.57 1.90
CA PRO A 16 7.35 8.18 0.54
C PRO A 16 8.24 7.05 0.02
N GLY A 17 7.62 6.00 -0.53
CA GLY A 17 8.27 4.77 -0.97
C GLY A 17 8.20 3.61 0.04
N ASP A 18 7.80 3.88 1.29
CA ASP A 18 7.60 2.83 2.28
C ASP A 18 6.48 1.86 1.89
N ILE A 19 6.71 0.58 2.16
CA ILE A 19 5.72 -0.49 2.05
C ILE A 19 4.91 -0.51 3.35
N ILE A 20 3.61 -0.31 3.22
CA ILE A 20 2.66 -0.37 4.33
C ILE A 20 2.01 -1.75 4.35
N GLU A 21 2.04 -2.39 5.51
CA GLU A 21 1.29 -3.60 5.79
C GLU A 21 0.07 -3.24 6.65
N PHE A 22 -1.11 -3.64 6.20
CA PHE A 22 -2.35 -3.54 6.95
C PHE A 22 -2.71 -4.90 7.55
N ASP A 23 -3.04 -4.91 8.84
CA ASP A 23 -3.44 -6.11 9.57
C ASP A 23 -4.93 -6.37 9.35
N ARG A 24 -5.29 -7.15 8.32
CA ARG A 24 -6.66 -7.67 8.21
C ARG A 24 -6.75 -8.93 9.05
N THR A 25 -7.90 -9.11 9.69
CA THR A 25 -8.18 -10.26 10.57
C THR A 25 -7.82 -11.62 9.97
N LEU A 26 -7.92 -11.76 8.64
CA LEU A 26 -7.68 -13.02 7.93
C LEU A 26 -6.50 -12.99 6.95
N PHE A 27 -5.90 -11.83 6.66
CA PHE A 27 -4.82 -11.68 5.68
C PHE A 27 -4.03 -10.37 5.84
N SER A 28 -2.82 -10.31 5.29
CA SER A 28 -2.12 -9.01 5.17
C SER A 28 -2.48 -8.35 3.84
N GLN A 29 -2.90 -7.10 3.89
CA GLN A 29 -2.98 -6.25 2.71
C GLN A 29 -1.76 -5.33 2.64
N TRP A 30 -1.38 -4.93 1.43
CA TRP A 30 -0.16 -4.17 1.16
C TRP A 30 -0.47 -2.91 0.37
N GLY A 31 0.27 -1.84 0.68
CA GLY A 31 0.25 -0.59 -0.08
C GLY A 31 1.62 0.06 -0.11
N ILE A 32 1.78 1.06 -0.98
CA ILE A 32 2.97 1.91 -1.05
C ILE A 32 2.57 3.32 -0.62
N TYR A 33 3.22 3.87 0.39
CA TYR A 33 3.01 5.27 0.76
C TYR A 33 3.63 6.20 -0.29
N VAL A 34 2.84 7.16 -0.77
CA VAL A 34 3.24 8.04 -1.89
C VAL A 34 3.37 9.51 -1.50
N GLY A 35 3.26 9.82 -0.21
CA GLY A 35 3.27 11.19 0.31
C GLY A 35 1.87 11.72 0.59
N ASP A 36 1.81 12.86 1.27
CA ASP A 36 0.57 13.61 1.56
C ASP A 36 -0.55 12.80 2.25
N GLY A 37 -0.18 11.81 3.06
CA GLY A 37 -1.16 10.94 3.73
C GLY A 37 -1.78 9.87 2.83
N ASP A 38 -1.31 9.72 1.58
CA ASP A 38 -1.89 8.79 0.60
C ASP A 38 -1.06 7.52 0.41
N VAL A 39 -1.76 6.44 0.07
CA VAL A 39 -1.19 5.16 -0.34
C VAL A 39 -1.73 4.73 -1.70
N VAL A 40 -0.90 4.03 -2.45
CA VAL A 40 -1.33 3.24 -3.61
C VAL A 40 -1.55 1.80 -3.15
N VAL A 41 -2.75 1.28 -3.36
CA VAL A 41 -3.19 -0.06 -2.97
C VAL A 41 -3.81 -0.80 -4.14
N ILE A 42 -3.81 -2.12 -4.05
CA ILE A 42 -4.58 -3.00 -4.93
C ILE A 42 -5.91 -3.30 -4.23
N VAL A 43 -7.02 -3.11 -4.93
CA VAL A 43 -8.38 -3.26 -4.39
C VAL A 43 -9.22 -4.18 -5.27
N GLY A 44 -10.11 -4.95 -4.67
CA GLY A 44 -11.14 -5.71 -5.40
C GLY A 44 -12.35 -4.84 -5.75
N ASN A 45 -13.31 -5.41 -6.47
CA ASN A 45 -14.50 -4.68 -6.93
C ASN A 45 -15.44 -4.20 -5.81
N ASP A 46 -15.54 -4.96 -4.71
CA ASP A 46 -16.56 -4.72 -3.70
C ASP A 46 -16.08 -3.84 -2.54
N SER A 47 -14.80 -3.94 -2.17
CA SER A 47 -14.20 -3.07 -1.15
C SER A 47 -12.67 -3.15 -1.12
N ILE A 48 -12.06 -2.12 -0.55
CA ILE A 48 -10.62 -2.07 -0.24
C ILE A 48 -10.23 -3.16 0.79
N GLN A 49 -11.17 -3.64 1.60
CA GLN A 49 -10.91 -4.49 2.76
C GLN A 49 -11.23 -5.98 2.54
N SER A 50 -11.87 -6.33 1.42
CA SER A 50 -12.18 -7.71 1.05
C SER A 50 -11.00 -8.36 0.33
N VAL A 51 -10.81 -9.66 0.55
CA VAL A 51 -9.96 -10.47 -0.32
C VAL A 51 -10.49 -10.33 -1.75
N PRO A 52 -9.66 -9.99 -2.75
CA PRO A 52 -10.10 -10.04 -4.13
C PRO A 52 -10.42 -11.49 -4.50
N ASP A 53 -11.69 -11.90 -4.45
CA ASP A 53 -12.17 -13.17 -5.01
C ASP A 53 -12.45 -13.02 -6.52
N VAL A 54 -11.64 -12.18 -7.17
CA VAL A 54 -11.87 -11.66 -8.51
C VAL A 54 -10.62 -11.84 -9.36
N GLU A 55 -10.83 -12.22 -10.61
CA GLU A 55 -9.78 -12.33 -11.63
C GLU A 55 -9.15 -10.96 -11.96
N ILE A 56 -9.88 -9.87 -11.68
CA ILE A 56 -9.50 -8.49 -11.98
C ILE A 56 -9.48 -7.68 -10.69
N ALA A 57 -8.37 -6.97 -10.44
CA ALA A 57 -8.23 -6.02 -9.35
C ALA A 57 -7.84 -4.64 -9.89
N HIS A 58 -8.19 -3.59 -9.15
CA HIS A 58 -7.88 -2.21 -9.50
C HIS A 58 -6.73 -1.68 -8.66
N VAL A 59 -6.00 -0.70 -9.19
CA VAL A 59 -4.97 0.02 -8.43
C VAL A 59 -5.50 1.42 -8.15
N GLU A 60 -5.63 1.74 -6.88
CA GLU A 60 -6.18 3.02 -6.42
C GLU A 60 -5.17 3.78 -5.58
N ARG A 61 -5.23 5.11 -5.68
CA ARG A 61 -4.61 6.04 -4.74
C ARG A 61 -5.68 6.53 -3.78
N ILE A 62 -5.52 6.24 -2.50
CA ILE A 62 -6.48 6.60 -1.46
C ILE A 62 -5.75 7.08 -0.20
N PRO A 63 -6.42 7.85 0.69
CA PRO A 63 -5.83 8.22 1.97
C PRO A 63 -5.50 6.96 2.80
N LEU A 64 -4.33 6.97 3.45
CA LEU A 64 -3.87 5.90 4.34
C LEU A 64 -4.90 5.56 5.41
N ILE A 65 -5.58 6.57 5.95
CA ILE A 65 -6.61 6.38 6.98
C ILE A 65 -7.81 5.58 6.43
N ILE A 66 -8.18 5.82 5.18
CA ILE A 66 -9.29 5.14 4.51
C ILE A 66 -8.87 3.72 4.14
N ALA A 67 -7.64 3.56 3.64
CA ALA A 67 -7.06 2.25 3.38
C ALA A 67 -7.00 1.38 4.64
N ALA A 68 -6.65 1.97 5.79
CA ALA A 68 -6.60 1.26 7.05
C ALA A 68 -8.01 0.91 7.56
N GLY A 69 -8.95 1.85 7.53
CA GLY A 69 -10.24 1.71 8.20
C GLY A 69 -10.03 1.52 9.71
N ASP A 70 -10.70 0.53 10.29
CA ASP A 70 -10.57 0.17 11.71
C ASP A 70 -9.36 -0.73 12.01
N HIS A 71 -8.56 -1.06 10.98
CA HIS A 71 -7.41 -1.94 11.11
C HIS A 71 -6.12 -1.15 11.39
N CYS A 72 -5.22 -1.77 12.17
CA CYS A 72 -3.88 -1.23 12.37
C CYS A 72 -2.98 -1.51 11.16
N CYS A 73 -1.95 -0.69 10.99
CA CYS A 73 -0.94 -0.82 9.94
C CYS A 73 0.48 -0.58 10.47
N ARG A 74 1.48 -0.91 9.65
CA ARG A 74 2.90 -0.67 9.96
C ARG A 74 3.71 -0.45 8.68
N VAL A 75 4.87 0.19 8.82
CA VAL A 75 5.92 0.15 7.78
C VAL A 75 6.61 -1.21 7.81
N ASN A 76 6.62 -1.90 6.68
CA ASN A 76 7.29 -3.19 6.50
C ASN A 76 7.93 -3.29 5.11
N ASN A 77 9.10 -2.66 4.95
CA ASN A 77 9.90 -2.65 3.72
C ASN A 77 10.54 -4.01 3.35
N LYS A 78 10.16 -5.10 4.02
CA LYS A 78 10.64 -6.48 3.77
C LYS A 78 12.17 -6.61 3.62
N LEU A 79 12.94 -5.77 4.33
CA LEU A 79 14.40 -5.66 4.16
C LEU A 79 15.14 -7.00 4.32
N HIS A 80 14.66 -7.88 5.21
CA HIS A 80 15.24 -9.21 5.38
C HIS A 80 15.13 -10.06 4.10
N ARG A 81 13.93 -10.12 3.50
CA ARG A 81 13.67 -10.87 2.26
C ARG A 81 14.43 -10.29 1.06
N ALA A 82 14.60 -8.97 1.01
CA ALA A 82 15.41 -8.32 -0.01
C ALA A 82 16.89 -8.71 0.11
N LYS A 83 17.44 -8.69 1.35
CA LYS A 83 18.81 -9.10 1.64
C LYS A 83 19.08 -10.56 1.29
N GLU A 84 18.18 -11.48 1.66
CA GLU A 84 18.26 -12.91 1.29
C GLU A 84 18.41 -13.12 -0.24
N ARG A 85 17.85 -12.21 -1.03
CA ARG A 85 17.83 -12.27 -2.50
C ARG A 85 18.88 -11.38 -3.16
N ASN A 86 19.77 -10.75 -2.40
CA ASN A 86 20.75 -9.76 -2.89
C ASN A 86 20.10 -8.62 -3.71
N LEU A 87 18.91 -8.18 -3.30
CA LEU A 87 18.19 -7.09 -3.97
C LEU A 87 18.45 -5.76 -3.26
N LEU A 88 18.74 -4.73 -4.05
CA LEU A 88 18.75 -3.34 -3.60
C LEU A 88 17.39 -2.70 -3.90
N PRO A 89 16.80 -1.93 -2.96
CA PRO A 89 15.59 -1.18 -3.27
C PRO A 89 15.89 -0.13 -4.35
N PHE A 90 14.89 0.19 -5.16
CA PHE A 90 14.96 1.40 -5.97
C PHE A 90 14.98 2.64 -5.06
N ASN A 91 15.46 3.76 -5.59
CA ASN A 91 15.28 5.06 -4.94
C ASN A 91 13.78 5.30 -4.69
N ASN A 92 13.44 5.87 -3.53
CA ASN A 92 12.06 6.15 -3.11
C ASN A 92 11.26 6.94 -4.15
N GLU A 93 11.85 7.93 -4.81
CA GLU A 93 11.21 8.71 -5.87
C GLU A 93 10.81 7.82 -7.06
N ILE A 94 11.67 6.87 -7.43
CA ILE A 94 11.38 5.90 -8.50
C ILE A 94 10.25 4.96 -8.06
N VAL A 95 10.23 4.53 -6.80
CA VAL A 95 9.16 3.68 -6.24
C VAL A 95 7.83 4.42 -6.31
N VAL A 96 7.76 5.65 -5.79
CA VAL A 96 6.55 6.49 -5.77
C VAL A 96 6.05 6.75 -7.20
N ARG A 97 6.94 7.17 -8.10
CA ARG A 97 6.59 7.42 -9.51
C ARG A 97 6.03 6.17 -10.19
N LYS A 98 6.64 5.00 -9.96
CA LYS A 98 6.15 3.74 -10.51
C LYS A 98 4.79 3.36 -9.92
N ALA A 99 4.59 3.51 -8.61
CA ALA A 99 3.32 3.23 -7.96
C ALA A 99 2.19 4.10 -8.53
N LEU A 100 2.41 5.41 -8.60
CA LEU A 100 1.45 6.37 -9.17
C LEU A 100 1.14 6.08 -10.65
N SER A 101 2.12 5.66 -11.45
CA SER A 101 1.89 5.30 -12.86
C SER A 101 0.97 4.09 -13.08
N LYS A 102 0.63 3.36 -12.01
CA LYS A 102 -0.26 2.18 -12.06
C LYS A 102 -1.68 2.49 -11.64
N VAL A 103 -1.93 3.65 -11.04
CA VAL A 103 -3.27 4.05 -10.58
C VAL A 103 -4.21 4.09 -11.80
N CYS A 104 -5.34 3.38 -11.68
CA CYS A 104 -6.35 3.36 -12.71
C CYS A 104 -7.02 4.74 -12.79
N PHE A 105 -6.68 5.53 -13.81
CA PHE A 105 -7.53 6.63 -14.22
C PHE A 105 -8.67 6.02 -15.02
N LEU A 106 -9.85 5.92 -14.40
CA LEU A 106 -11.10 5.80 -15.17
C LEU A 106 -11.14 7.04 -16.07
N PHE A 107 -10.71 6.90 -17.32
CA PHE A 107 -11.07 7.86 -18.34
C PHE A 107 -12.60 7.81 -18.40
N LEU A 108 -13.24 8.81 -17.80
CA LEU A 108 -14.58 9.19 -18.18
C LEU A 108 -14.46 9.59 -19.65
N SER A 109 -14.66 8.62 -20.54
CA SER A 109 -15.03 8.90 -21.91
C SER A 109 -16.38 9.61 -21.84
N ILE A 110 -16.33 10.94 -21.75
CA ILE A 110 -17.48 11.80 -22.00
C ILE A 110 -17.80 11.64 -23.50
N PRO A 111 -19.07 11.36 -23.87
CA PRO A 111 -19.46 10.88 -25.20
C PRO A 111 -19.08 11.82 -26.36
#